data_AF-A0A2E0FA28-F1
#
_entry.id   AF-A0A2E0FA28-F1
#
_cell.length_a   1.000
_cell.length_b   1.000
_cell.length_c   1.000
_cell.angle_alpha   90.00
_cell.angle_beta   90.00
_cell.angle_gamma   90.00
#
_symmetry.space_group_name_H-M   'P 1'
#
loop_
_entity.id
_entity.type
_entity.pdbx_description
1 polymer ?
#
loop_
_entity_poly.entity_id
_entity_poly.type
_entity_poly.pdbx_seq_one_letter_code
_entity_poly.pdbx_strand_id
1 'polypeptide(L)' 'DFSIKWKGEKLGLVEMRRHYNNYFKGIENFKEYRMKLVLSENINSSLETLDEISSIYNTKRETSII' A
#
# COMPACT_ATOMS: atom_id res chain seq x y z
N ASP A 1 -17.53 6.23 -25.11
CA ASP A 1 -17.19 7.54 -24.52
C ASP A 1 -15.84 7.55 -23.81
N PHE A 2 -15.09 8.61 -24.08
CA PHE A 2 -13.65 8.76 -23.96
C PHE A 2 -13.16 9.06 -22.52
N SER A 3 -13.20 8.09 -21.60
CA SER A 3 -12.76 8.32 -20.20
C SER A 3 -11.29 7.91 -19.90
N ILE A 4 -10.52 7.50 -20.90
CA ILE A 4 -9.35 6.63 -20.63
C ILE A 4 -7.98 7.33 -20.71
N LYS A 5 -7.87 8.53 -21.28
CA LYS A 5 -6.52 9.02 -21.67
C LYS A 5 -5.73 9.73 -20.56
N TRP A 6 -6.36 10.19 -19.47
CA TRP A 6 -5.70 10.99 -18.42
C TRP A 6 -6.31 10.83 -17.03
N LYS A 7 -6.70 9.61 -16.62
CA LYS A 7 -7.18 9.41 -15.24
C LYS A 7 -6.15 9.89 -14.20
N GLY A 8 -4.86 9.88 -14.53
CA GLY A 8 -3.82 10.57 -13.77
C GLY A 8 -3.45 9.88 -12.46
N GLU A 9 -2.24 10.15 -12.00
CA GLU A 9 -1.65 9.54 -10.80
C GLU A 9 -2.56 9.64 -9.57
N LYS A 10 -3.23 10.78 -9.42
CA LYS A 10 -4.15 11.05 -8.32
C LYS A 10 -5.36 10.12 -8.30
N LEU A 11 -5.95 9.82 -9.47
CA LEU A 11 -7.08 8.89 -9.52
C LEU A 11 -6.63 7.48 -9.23
N GLY A 12 -5.50 7.04 -9.80
CA GLY A 12 -4.91 5.74 -9.46
C GLY A 12 -4.70 5.59 -7.95
N LEU A 13 -4.16 6.62 -7.30
CA LEU A 13 -3.96 6.62 -5.87
C LEU A 13 -5.29 6.52 -5.08
N VAL A 14 -6.30 7.31 -5.42
CA VAL A 14 -7.63 7.25 -4.78
C VAL A 14 -8.30 5.89 -4.98
N GLU A 15 -8.18 5.29 -6.16
CA GLU A 15 -8.69 3.96 -6.44
C GLU A 15 -7.97 2.88 -5.63
N MET A 16 -6.66 3.02 -5.38
CA MET A 16 -5.94 2.07 -4.54
C MET A 16 -6.36 2.15 -3.06
N ARG A 17 -6.72 3.34 -2.55
CA ARG A 17 -7.11 3.55 -1.14
C ARG A 17 -8.26 2.64 -0.69
N ARG A 18 -9.25 2.40 -1.56
CA ARG A 18 -10.40 1.52 -1.26
C ARG A 18 -10.01 0.04 -1.14
N HIS A 19 -8.88 -0.37 -1.71
CA HIS A 19 -8.45 -1.77 -1.73
C HIS A 19 -7.50 -2.15 -0.60
N TYR A 20 -6.84 -1.19 0.06
CA TYR A 20 -5.86 -1.49 1.12
C TYR A 20 -6.46 -2.26 2.31
N ASN A 21 -7.75 -2.09 2.62
CA ASN A 21 -8.39 -2.92 3.64
C ASN A 21 -8.33 -4.41 3.32
N ASN A 22 -8.54 -4.75 2.05
CA ASN A 22 -8.67 -6.14 1.61
C ASN A 22 -7.29 -6.76 1.35
N TYR A 23 -6.35 -6.00 0.77
CA TYR A 23 -5.00 -6.48 0.50
C TYR A 23 -4.24 -6.89 1.75
N PHE A 24 -4.46 -6.16 2.85
CA PHE A 24 -3.72 -6.37 4.09
C PHE A 24 -4.61 -6.92 5.21
N LYS A 25 -5.74 -7.54 4.85
CA LYS A 25 -6.63 -8.20 5.81
C LYS A 25 -5.89 -9.38 6.46
N GLY A 26 -5.94 -9.44 7.78
CA GLY A 26 -5.28 -10.51 8.56
C GLY A 26 -3.80 -10.28 8.84
N ILE A 27 -3.26 -9.13 8.43
CA ILE A 27 -1.89 -8.73 8.78
C ILE A 27 -1.94 -7.95 10.10
N GLU A 28 -1.25 -8.47 11.12
CA GLU A 28 -1.11 -7.82 12.42
C GLU A 28 -0.36 -6.50 12.32
N ASN A 29 -0.71 -5.52 13.15
CA ASN A 29 -0.08 -4.19 13.23
C ASN A 29 -0.11 -3.37 11.92
N PHE A 30 -1.04 -3.68 11.00
CA PHE A 30 -1.12 -3.00 9.71
C PHE A 30 -1.84 -1.62 9.75
N LYS A 31 -2.51 -1.28 10.85
CA LYS A 31 -3.34 -0.07 10.95
C LYS A 31 -2.57 1.22 10.63
N GLU A 32 -1.33 1.32 11.12
CA GLU A 32 -0.48 2.49 10.90
C GLU A 32 -0.07 2.63 9.43
N TYR A 33 0.40 1.54 8.82
CA TYR A 33 0.77 1.48 7.41
C TYR A 33 -0.39 1.79 6.48
N ARG A 34 -1.58 1.26 6.79
CA ARG A 34 -2.79 1.61 6.06
C ARG A 34 -3.05 3.12 6.09
N MET A 35 -2.88 3.74 7.26
CA MET A 35 -3.14 5.16 7.42
C MET A 35 -2.13 5.98 6.60
N LYS A 36 -0.84 5.62 6.61
CA LYS A 36 0.19 6.19 5.74
C LYS A 36 -0.21 6.09 4.25
N LEU A 37 -0.62 4.91 3.80
CA LEU A 37 -1.06 4.68 2.41
C LEU A 37 -2.29 5.49 2.00
N VAL A 38 -3.26 5.66 2.92
CA VAL A 38 -4.48 6.43 2.66
C VAL A 38 -4.22 7.94 2.65
N LEU A 39 -3.29 8.42 3.48
CA LEU A 39 -2.94 9.83 3.59
C LEU A 39 -1.91 10.29 2.54
N SER A 40 -1.19 9.36 1.91
CA SER A 40 -0.24 9.64 0.84
C SER A 40 -0.86 10.51 -0.27
N GLU A 41 -0.17 11.58 -0.66
CA GLU A 41 -0.66 12.54 -1.68
C GLU A 41 -0.10 12.28 -3.08
N ASN A 42 0.96 11.46 -3.19
CA ASN A 42 1.60 11.12 -4.45
C ASN A 42 1.99 9.63 -4.51
N ILE A 43 2.32 9.16 -5.71
CA ILE A 43 2.66 7.76 -5.94
C ILE A 43 3.95 7.38 -5.21
N ASN A 44 4.97 8.24 -5.21
CA ASN A 44 6.26 7.94 -4.61
C ASN A 44 6.16 7.64 -3.11
N SER A 45 5.46 8.47 -2.33
CA SER A 45 5.25 8.22 -0.90
C SER A 45 4.43 6.96 -0.63
N SER A 46 3.51 6.60 -1.53
CA SER A 46 2.80 5.32 -1.45
C SER A 46 3.74 4.14 -1.72
N LEU A 47 4.62 4.24 -2.71
CA LEU A 47 5.61 3.21 -3.03
C LEU A 47 6.61 3.03 -1.88
N GLU A 48 7.14 4.10 -1.31
CA GLU A 48 8.03 4.05 -0.14
C GLU A 48 7.37 3.34 1.05
N THR A 49 6.09 3.61 1.29
CA THR A 49 5.33 2.91 2.35
C THR A 49 5.15 1.42 2.03
N LEU A 50 4.91 1.07 0.75
CA LEU A 50 4.82 -0.34 0.32
C LEU A 50 6.16 -1.07 0.46
N ASP A 51 7.27 -0.40 0.19
CA ASP A 51 8.61 -0.95 0.39
C ASP A 51 8.91 -1.16 1.88
N GLU A 52 8.52 -0.21 2.74
CA GLU A 52 8.60 -0.35 4.20
C GLU A 52 7.81 -1.58 4.69
N ILE A 53 6.56 -1.75 4.23
CA ILE A 53 5.74 -2.93 4.51
C ILE A 53 6.45 -4.20 4.03
N SER A 54 6.94 -4.21 2.79
CA SER A 54 7.63 -5.36 2.22
C SER A 54 8.83 -5.78 3.06
N SER A 55 9.68 -4.83 3.46
CA SER A 55 10.84 -5.07 4.30
C SER A 55 10.47 -5.72 5.64
N ILE A 56 9.44 -5.20 6.32
CA ILE A 56 9.04 -5.66 7.66
C ILE A 56 8.39 -7.04 7.63
N TYR A 57 7.49 -7.28 6.67
CA TYR A 57 6.72 -8.53 6.62
C TYR A 57 7.44 -9.63 5.83
N ASN A 58 8.38 -9.31 4.94
CA ASN A 58 9.21 -10.32 4.26
C ASN A 58 10.38 -10.81 5.13
N THR A 59 10.91 -9.98 6.04
CA THR A 59 11.96 -10.38 7.00
C THR A 59 11.49 -11.48 7.97
N LYS A 60 10.17 -11.61 8.23
CA LYS A 60 9.62 -12.63 9.13
C LYS A 60 9.71 -14.08 8.62
N ARG A 61 10.12 -14.33 7.38
CA ARG A 61 10.30 -15.71 6.87
C ARG A 61 11.63 -16.35 7.25
N GLU A 62 12.64 -15.59 7.65
CA GLU A 62 13.99 -16.14 7.90
C GLU A 62 14.24 -16.54 9.36
N THR A 63 13.46 -16.03 10.32
CA THR A 63 13.71 -16.25 11.76
C THR A 63 13.02 -17.50 12.35
N SER A 64 12.46 -18.39 11.53
CA SER A 64 11.86 -19.66 11.99
C SER A 64 12.69 -20.91 11.62
N ILE A 65 13.99 -20.73 11.34
CA ILE A 65 14.94 -21.84 11.18
C ILE A 65 16.14 -21.59 12.09
N ILE A 66 15.95 -21.71 13.42
CA ILE A 66 16.95 -22.22 14.37
C ILE A 66 16.18 -22.99 15.46
#